data_AF-A0A1H5RL10-F1
#
_entry.id   AF-A0A1H5RL10-F1
#
_cell.length_a   1.000
_cell.length_b   1.000
_cell.length_c   1.000
_cell.angle_alpha   90.00
_cell.angle_beta   90.00
_cell.angle_gamma   90.00
#
_symmetry.space_group_name_H-M   'P 1'
#
loop_
_entity.id
_entity.type
_entity.pdbx_description
1 polymer ?
#
loop_
_entity_poly.entity_id
_entity_poly.type
_entity_poly.pdbx_seq_one_letter_code
_entity_poly.pdbx_strand_id
1 'polypeptide(L)'
;MVEPVTSPAADPAIRLAAAIRIVLLGVTGTIQLGLSLPPLLRHQAAYRPPLAPDLAYGFLAAVLGLCAFWILRRKPLPTAVAMAGTAGVLVASAAATGALPADSFFREPHWSFGLVGWHLLVLLADRTPALLAALGLHVGASVVQFLLDGTPTRTELGDAAIVLFAVTTFQLAIIGLIRLLDRRASDAAAAAAERERLATRAALAAQAGRDLRAGFAEQLGATLPLLAGLADGTVDPGTADARARCALAAAQLRRLFAENDDVPDPLVHEVSAGLDVAERRGVAVTLAVSGDVVDVPAEVRRELAAPVFTALAAARTRARVSVLRTPELVRVAVFADGAAEVTGSAAVGVTSQSRDGQTWMEARWRPE
;
A
#
# COMPACT_ATOMS: atom_id res chain seq x y z
N MET A 1 -8.12 -14.80 20.97
CA MET A 1 -8.98 -14.64 19.78
C MET A 1 -9.43 -13.19 19.76
N VAL A 2 -8.68 -12.33 19.08
CA VAL A 2 -8.96 -10.88 19.00
C VAL A 2 -9.68 -10.65 17.68
N GLU A 3 -10.96 -10.28 17.75
CA GLU A 3 -11.73 -9.83 16.59
C GLU A 3 -11.14 -8.50 16.08
N PRO A 4 -10.73 -8.40 14.81
CA PRO A 4 -10.48 -7.10 14.22
C PRO A 4 -11.83 -6.46 13.92
N VAL A 5 -12.24 -5.48 14.73
CA VAL A 5 -13.32 -4.55 14.38
C VAL A 5 -12.79 -3.61 13.31
N THR A 6 -12.85 -4.05 12.05
CA THR A 6 -12.80 -3.16 10.90
C THR A 6 -14.22 -2.75 10.56
N SER A 7 -14.73 -1.76 11.30
CA SER A 7 -15.81 -0.94 10.73
C SER A 7 -15.28 -0.35 9.42
N PRO A 8 -16.00 -0.45 8.28
CA PRO A 8 -15.59 0.21 7.06
C PRO A 8 -15.79 1.70 7.29
N ALA A 9 -14.76 2.36 7.82
CA ALA A 9 -14.71 3.81 7.88
C ALA A 9 -14.79 4.28 6.44
N ALA A 10 -15.99 4.67 6.00
CA ALA A 10 -16.20 5.23 4.68
C ALA A 10 -15.14 6.31 4.46
N ASP A 11 -14.40 6.16 3.36
CA ASP A 11 -13.27 6.99 3.00
C ASP A 11 -13.63 8.46 3.29
N PRO A 12 -12.84 9.20 4.10
CA PRO A 12 -13.09 10.61 4.39
C PRO A 12 -13.37 11.43 3.12
N ALA A 13 -12.78 11.07 1.97
CA ALA A 13 -13.07 11.68 0.68
C ALA A 13 -14.54 11.48 0.23
N ILE A 14 -15.10 10.28 0.40
CA ILE A 14 -16.50 9.97 0.05
C ILE A 14 -17.47 10.78 0.92
N ARG A 15 -17.16 10.92 2.22
CA ARG A 15 -17.98 11.72 3.15
C ARG A 15 -17.94 13.20 2.81
N LEU A 16 -16.77 13.73 2.48
CA LEU A 16 -16.62 15.13 2.07
C LEU A 16 -17.37 15.42 0.77
N ALA A 17 -17.22 14.56 -0.25
CA ALA A 17 -17.93 14.70 -1.52
C ALA A 17 -19.46 14.67 -1.34
N ALA A 18 -19.97 13.78 -0.48
CA ALA A 18 -21.39 13.74 -0.14
C ALA A 18 -21.85 15.02 0.58
N ALA A 19 -21.07 15.53 1.53
CA ALA A 19 -21.37 16.77 2.24
C ALA A 19 -21.41 17.98 1.31
N ILE A 20 -20.43 18.11 0.41
CA ILE A 20 -20.39 19.17 -0.61
C ILE A 20 -21.65 19.14 -1.46
N ARG A 21 -22.09 17.96 -1.93
CA ARG A 21 -23.31 17.83 -2.73
C ARG A 21 -24.58 18.23 -1.97
N ILE A 22 -24.67 17.89 -0.68
CA ILE A 22 -25.80 18.29 0.17
C ILE A 22 -25.83 19.81 0.34
N VAL A 23 -24.67 20.43 0.59
CA VAL A 23 -24.55 21.89 0.70
C VAL A 23 -24.95 22.57 -0.60
N LEU A 24 -24.43 22.10 -1.75
CA LEU A 24 -24.80 22.63 -3.07
C LEU A 24 -26.30 22.49 -3.34
N LEU A 25 -26.91 21.35 -2.98
CA LEU A 25 -28.34 21.13 -3.10
C LEU A 25 -29.15 22.14 -2.27
N GLY A 26 -28.76 22.34 -1.00
CA GLY A 26 -29.42 23.29 -0.09
C GLY A 26 -29.28 24.74 -0.56
N VAL A 27 -28.08 25.14 -0.98
CA VAL A 27 -27.81 26.47 -1.54
C VAL A 27 -28.64 26.69 -2.80
N THR A 28 -28.65 25.72 -3.73
CA THR A 28 -29.41 25.84 -4.99
C THR A 28 -30.91 25.98 -4.72
N GLY A 29 -31.48 25.17 -3.82
CA GLY A 29 -32.88 25.28 -3.42
C GLY A 29 -33.20 26.62 -2.75
N THR A 30 -32.30 27.12 -1.89
CA THR A 30 -32.45 28.42 -1.22
C THR A 30 -32.44 29.57 -2.24
N ILE A 31 -31.54 29.54 -3.22
CA ILE A 31 -31.47 30.56 -4.26
C ILE A 31 -32.69 30.47 -5.18
N GLN A 32 -33.10 29.25 -5.57
CA GLN A 32 -34.26 29.05 -6.43
C GLN A 32 -35.56 29.58 -5.81
N LEU A 33 -35.77 29.32 -4.52
CA LEU A 33 -36.97 29.75 -3.80
C LEU A 33 -36.89 31.21 -3.34
N GLY A 34 -35.73 31.64 -2.84
CA GLY A 34 -35.56 32.94 -2.19
C GLY A 34 -35.19 34.08 -3.15
N LEU A 35 -34.38 33.80 -4.17
CA LEU A 35 -33.85 34.84 -5.07
C LEU A 35 -34.46 34.77 -6.48
N SER A 36 -34.84 33.58 -6.96
CA SER A 36 -35.36 33.43 -8.33
C SER A 36 -36.89 33.42 -8.42
N LEU A 37 -37.59 32.85 -7.44
CA LEU A 37 -39.06 32.84 -7.44
C LEU A 37 -39.68 34.25 -7.33
N PRO A 38 -39.22 35.16 -6.44
CA PRO A 38 -39.90 36.44 -6.29
C PRO A 38 -39.84 37.34 -7.54
N PRO A 39 -38.71 37.45 -8.27
CA PRO A 39 -38.69 38.17 -9.54
C PRO A 39 -39.58 37.56 -10.62
N LEU A 40 -39.62 36.21 -10.72
CA LEU A 40 -40.49 35.49 -11.64
C LEU A 40 -41.96 35.85 -11.43
N LEU A 41 -42.43 35.80 -10.17
CA LEU A 41 -43.82 36.12 -9.83
C LEU A 41 -44.14 37.61 -10.03
N ARG A 42 -43.21 38.52 -9.69
CA ARG A 42 -43.42 39.97 -9.85
C ARG A 42 -43.46 40.42 -11.31
N HIS A 43 -42.71 39.78 -12.20
CA HIS A 43 -42.59 40.18 -13.60
C HIS A 43 -43.32 39.25 -14.57
N GLN A 44 -44.23 38.41 -14.08
CA GLN A 44 -44.90 37.38 -14.89
C GLN A 44 -45.57 37.94 -16.15
N ALA A 45 -46.17 39.13 -16.04
CA ALA A 45 -46.86 39.80 -17.15
C ALA A 45 -45.91 40.25 -18.28
N ALA A 46 -44.62 40.43 -17.99
CA ALA A 46 -43.62 40.93 -18.92
C ALA A 46 -43.09 39.84 -19.87
N TYR A 47 -43.15 38.57 -19.48
CA TYR A 47 -42.59 37.48 -20.30
C TYR A 47 -43.43 37.13 -21.52
N ARG A 48 -42.77 36.82 -22.64
CA ARG A 48 -43.40 36.43 -23.90
C ARG A 48 -42.63 35.28 -24.58
N PRO A 49 -43.21 34.07 -24.70
CA PRO A 49 -44.54 33.65 -24.23
C PRO A 49 -44.61 33.52 -22.69
N PRO A 50 -45.77 33.75 -22.07
CA PRO A 50 -45.90 33.86 -20.61
C PRO A 50 -45.61 32.55 -19.86
N LEU A 51 -45.84 31.39 -20.49
CA LEU A 51 -45.63 30.08 -19.84
C LEU A 51 -44.19 29.57 -19.91
N ALA A 52 -43.35 30.11 -20.80
CA ALA A 52 -41.96 29.65 -20.93
C ALA A 52 -41.14 29.76 -19.62
N PRO A 53 -41.13 30.90 -18.90
CA PRO A 53 -40.36 31.01 -17.66
C PRO A 53 -40.93 30.12 -16.54
N ASP A 54 -42.25 29.96 -16.45
CA ASP A 54 -42.90 29.07 -15.46
C ASP A 54 -42.53 27.60 -15.70
N LEU A 55 -42.55 27.16 -16.96
CA LEU A 55 -42.13 25.81 -17.35
C LEU A 55 -40.63 25.60 -17.11
N ALA A 56 -39.80 26.58 -17.42
CA ALA A 56 -38.36 26.52 -17.15
C ALA A 56 -38.07 26.43 -15.65
N TYR A 57 -38.77 27.21 -14.84
CA TYR A 57 -38.65 27.18 -13.37
C TYR A 57 -39.10 25.83 -12.80
N GLY A 58 -40.26 25.32 -13.26
CA GLY A 58 -40.76 24.00 -12.87
C GLY A 58 -39.82 22.87 -13.29
N PHE A 59 -39.22 22.96 -14.48
CA PHE A 59 -38.21 22.01 -14.94
C PHE A 59 -36.95 22.03 -14.06
N LEU A 60 -36.42 23.21 -13.73
CA LEU A 60 -35.30 23.37 -12.80
C LEU A 60 -35.62 22.75 -11.43
N ALA A 61 -36.83 22.99 -10.91
CA ALA A 61 -37.30 22.38 -9.66
C ALA A 61 -37.38 20.85 -9.74
N ALA A 62 -37.84 20.29 -10.87
CA ALA A 62 -37.88 18.85 -11.09
C ALA A 62 -36.46 18.24 -11.16
N VAL A 63 -35.52 18.90 -11.84
CA VAL A 63 -34.11 18.50 -11.87
C VAL A 63 -33.51 18.54 -10.47
N LEU A 64 -33.77 19.59 -9.69
CA LEU A 64 -33.30 19.71 -8.32
C LEU A 64 -33.88 18.60 -7.43
N GLY A 65 -35.17 18.28 -7.57
CA GLY A 65 -35.82 17.17 -6.86
C GLY A 65 -35.25 15.80 -7.24
N LEU A 66 -34.96 15.59 -8.52
CA LEU A 66 -34.28 14.38 -9.00
C LEU A 66 -32.87 14.27 -8.40
N CYS A 67 -32.09 15.35 -8.41
CA CYS A 67 -30.78 15.40 -7.77
C CYS A 67 -30.88 15.12 -6.26
N ALA A 68 -31.87 15.72 -5.58
CA ALA A 68 -32.11 15.47 -4.16
C ALA A 68 -32.37 13.99 -3.87
N PHE A 69 -33.17 13.31 -4.71
CA PHE A 69 -33.44 11.88 -4.56
C PHE A 69 -32.16 11.02 -4.57
N TRP A 70 -31.24 11.28 -5.50
CA TRP A 70 -29.97 10.54 -5.60
C TRP A 70 -28.99 10.93 -4.49
N ILE A 71 -28.83 12.23 -4.23
CA ILE A 71 -27.88 12.79 -3.25
C ILE A 71 -28.26 12.36 -1.83
N LEU A 72 -29.53 12.47 -1.44
CA LEU A 72 -29.98 12.10 -0.09
C LEU A 72 -29.92 10.58 0.16
N ARG A 73 -30.08 9.77 -0.89
CA ARG A 73 -29.85 8.32 -0.83
C ARG A 73 -28.37 7.94 -0.85
N ARG A 74 -27.46 8.91 -0.90
CA ARG A 74 -26.01 8.71 -1.01
C ARG A 74 -25.62 7.82 -2.18
N LYS A 75 -26.39 7.86 -3.27
CA LYS A 75 -26.12 7.11 -4.49
C LYS A 75 -25.47 8.02 -5.53
N PRO A 76 -24.53 7.50 -6.34
CA PRO A 76 -23.95 8.27 -7.43
C PRO A 76 -25.04 8.63 -8.43
N LEU A 77 -25.08 9.90 -8.84
CA LEU A 77 -25.98 10.36 -9.92
C LEU A 77 -25.50 9.74 -11.23
N PRO A 78 -26.35 8.98 -11.96
CA PRO A 78 -25.96 8.37 -13.22
C PRO A 78 -25.50 9.42 -14.22
N THR A 79 -24.39 9.16 -14.94
CA THR A 79 -23.83 10.13 -15.90
C THR A 79 -24.84 10.55 -16.97
N ALA A 80 -25.64 9.61 -17.50
CA ALA A 80 -26.67 9.93 -18.48
C ALA A 80 -27.71 10.92 -17.93
N VAL A 81 -28.13 10.74 -16.67
CA VAL A 81 -29.07 11.65 -16.00
C VAL A 81 -28.43 13.02 -15.75
N ALA A 82 -27.18 13.06 -15.32
CA ALA A 82 -26.45 14.31 -15.12
C ALA A 82 -26.31 15.11 -16.43
N MET A 83 -25.96 14.44 -17.53
CA MET A 83 -25.79 15.07 -18.84
C MET A 83 -27.13 15.50 -19.46
N ALA A 84 -28.16 14.66 -19.37
CA ALA A 84 -29.50 15.01 -19.83
C ALA A 84 -30.10 16.18 -19.02
N GLY A 85 -29.92 16.14 -17.69
CA GLY A 85 -30.29 17.25 -16.80
C GLY A 85 -29.54 18.53 -17.15
N THR A 86 -28.24 18.45 -17.43
CA THR A 86 -27.42 19.59 -17.87
C THR A 86 -27.95 20.19 -19.17
N ALA A 87 -28.18 19.36 -20.20
CA ALA A 87 -28.72 19.82 -21.46
C ALA A 87 -30.11 20.46 -21.27
N GLY A 88 -30.98 19.83 -20.50
CA GLY A 88 -32.29 20.37 -20.17
C GLY A 88 -32.23 21.70 -19.41
N VAL A 89 -31.31 21.85 -18.46
CA VAL A 89 -31.09 23.09 -17.70
C VAL A 89 -30.64 24.22 -18.63
N LEU A 90 -29.74 23.94 -19.57
CA LEU A 90 -29.28 24.92 -20.56
C LEU A 90 -30.41 25.32 -21.52
N VAL A 91 -31.22 24.37 -21.98
CA VAL A 91 -32.39 24.64 -22.84
C VAL A 91 -33.44 25.45 -22.07
N ALA A 92 -33.74 25.08 -20.83
CA ALA A 92 -34.65 25.83 -19.97
C ALA A 92 -34.16 27.25 -19.71
N SER A 93 -32.85 27.43 -19.52
CA SER A 93 -32.25 28.75 -19.42
C SER A 93 -32.45 29.57 -20.69
N ALA A 94 -32.06 29.03 -21.85
CA ALA A 94 -32.18 29.72 -23.13
C ALA A 94 -33.64 30.10 -23.44
N ALA A 95 -34.59 29.22 -23.12
CA ALA A 95 -36.02 29.45 -23.28
C ALA A 95 -36.55 30.54 -22.32
N ALA A 96 -36.14 30.52 -21.05
CA ALA A 96 -36.50 31.55 -20.07
C ALA A 96 -35.91 32.92 -20.47
N THR A 97 -34.66 32.94 -20.92
CA THR A 97 -34.00 34.15 -21.41
C THR A 97 -34.63 34.66 -22.70
N GLY A 98 -35.01 33.78 -23.62
CA GLY A 98 -35.70 34.16 -24.86
C GLY A 98 -37.13 34.68 -24.64
N ALA A 99 -37.70 34.44 -23.45
CA ALA A 99 -39.00 34.99 -23.08
C ALA A 99 -38.92 36.37 -22.40
N LEU A 100 -37.70 36.90 -22.18
CA LEU A 100 -37.51 38.21 -21.57
C LEU A 100 -37.80 39.34 -22.56
N PRO A 101 -38.32 40.48 -22.07
CA PRO A 101 -38.23 41.75 -22.79
C PRO A 101 -36.78 42.20 -22.98
N ALA A 102 -36.57 42.98 -24.04
CA ALA A 102 -35.28 43.52 -24.45
C ALA A 102 -34.53 44.32 -23.38
N ASP A 103 -35.29 45.08 -22.59
CA ASP A 103 -34.78 45.96 -21.54
C ASP A 103 -34.52 45.23 -20.21
N SER A 104 -34.74 43.91 -20.16
CA SER A 104 -34.76 43.13 -18.93
C SER A 104 -33.58 42.16 -18.78
N PHE A 105 -32.67 42.12 -19.76
CA PHE A 105 -31.47 41.28 -19.71
C PHE A 105 -30.56 41.68 -18.55
N PHE A 106 -30.12 40.66 -17.79
CA PHE A 106 -29.23 40.79 -16.62
C PHE A 106 -29.77 41.73 -15.52
N ARG A 107 -31.07 42.01 -15.55
CA ARG A 107 -31.78 42.73 -14.48
C ARG A 107 -32.58 41.75 -13.63
N GLU A 108 -33.32 42.29 -12.68
CA GLU A 108 -34.17 41.53 -11.77
C GLU A 108 -35.07 40.48 -12.48
N PRO A 109 -35.72 40.76 -13.64
CA PRO A 109 -36.54 39.76 -14.33
C PRO A 109 -35.73 38.56 -14.88
N HIS A 110 -34.41 38.70 -15.07
CA HIS A 110 -33.53 37.64 -15.57
C HIS A 110 -33.10 36.67 -14.45
N TRP A 111 -34.07 36.14 -13.71
CA TRP A 111 -33.87 35.28 -12.52
C TRP A 111 -33.06 34.01 -12.79
N SER A 112 -33.05 33.52 -14.03
CA SER A 112 -32.42 32.25 -14.41
C SER A 112 -30.90 32.34 -14.50
N PHE A 113 -30.35 33.50 -14.88
CA PHE A 113 -28.94 33.64 -15.22
C PHE A 113 -28.01 33.19 -14.08
N GLY A 114 -28.24 33.70 -12.88
CA GLY A 114 -27.48 33.32 -11.69
C GLY A 114 -27.80 31.92 -11.17
N LEU A 115 -29.04 31.46 -11.35
CA LEU A 115 -29.52 30.19 -10.81
C LEU A 115 -28.97 28.97 -11.57
N VAL A 116 -28.78 29.09 -12.88
CA VAL A 116 -28.36 27.99 -13.74
C VAL A 116 -26.98 27.47 -13.35
N GLY A 117 -26.02 28.33 -13.03
CA GLY A 117 -24.70 27.88 -12.59
C GLY A 117 -24.72 27.04 -11.31
N TRP A 118 -25.69 27.27 -10.41
CA TRP A 118 -25.90 26.42 -9.23
C TRP A 118 -26.44 25.04 -9.57
N HIS A 119 -27.36 24.96 -10.54
CA HIS A 119 -27.84 23.68 -11.05
C HIS A 119 -26.72 22.88 -11.73
N LEU A 120 -25.88 23.56 -12.52
CA LEU A 120 -24.70 22.94 -13.13
C LEU A 120 -23.72 22.43 -12.08
N LEU A 121 -23.48 23.19 -11.00
CA LEU A 121 -22.68 22.74 -9.86
C LEU A 121 -23.24 21.46 -9.22
N VAL A 122 -24.55 21.39 -8.98
CA VAL A 122 -25.18 20.18 -8.41
C VAL A 122 -25.04 18.97 -9.34
N LEU A 123 -25.19 19.16 -10.65
CA LEU A 123 -25.15 18.09 -11.64
C LEU A 123 -23.72 17.60 -11.96
N LEU A 124 -22.75 18.51 -11.97
CA LEU A 124 -21.42 18.30 -12.56
C LEU A 124 -20.24 18.63 -11.62
N ALA A 125 -20.45 18.74 -10.30
CA ALA A 125 -19.37 18.99 -9.34
C ALA A 125 -18.18 18.01 -9.50
N ASP A 126 -18.46 16.75 -9.83
CA ASP A 126 -17.48 15.69 -10.08
C ASP A 126 -16.88 15.69 -11.50
N ARG A 127 -17.43 16.49 -12.43
CA ARG A 127 -17.10 16.51 -13.87
C ARG A 127 -16.71 17.90 -14.32
N THR A 128 -15.65 18.43 -13.75
CA THR A 128 -15.32 19.85 -13.91
C THR A 128 -15.03 20.34 -15.32
N PRO A 129 -14.41 19.55 -16.23
CA PRO A 129 -14.33 19.96 -17.63
C PRO A 129 -15.71 20.19 -18.26
N ALA A 130 -16.67 19.29 -18.00
CA ALA A 130 -18.04 19.44 -18.46
C ALA A 130 -18.76 20.61 -17.77
N LEU A 131 -18.53 20.82 -16.48
CA LEU A 131 -19.06 21.97 -15.73
C LEU A 131 -18.58 23.30 -16.31
N LEU A 132 -17.28 23.44 -16.57
CA LEU A 132 -16.70 24.66 -17.15
C LEU A 132 -17.20 24.88 -18.58
N ALA A 133 -17.32 23.81 -19.38
CA ALA A 133 -17.89 23.89 -20.72
C ALA A 133 -19.37 24.32 -20.70
N ALA A 134 -20.18 23.72 -19.81
CA ALA A 134 -21.60 24.06 -19.66
C ALA A 134 -21.79 25.48 -19.13
N LEU A 135 -20.95 25.92 -18.18
CA LEU A 135 -20.99 27.28 -17.66
C LEU A 135 -20.58 28.30 -18.73
N GLY A 136 -19.52 28.01 -19.48
CA GLY A 136 -19.08 28.83 -20.62
C GLY A 136 -20.15 28.91 -21.71
N LEU A 137 -20.82 27.80 -22.01
CA LEU A 137 -21.93 27.76 -22.96
C LEU A 137 -23.13 28.57 -22.47
N HIS A 138 -23.50 28.45 -21.19
CA HIS A 138 -24.58 29.24 -20.58
C HIS A 138 -24.30 30.75 -20.64
N VAL A 139 -23.10 31.15 -20.22
CA VAL A 139 -22.66 32.54 -20.26
C VAL A 139 -22.61 33.05 -21.70
N GLY A 140 -21.99 32.30 -22.60
CA GLY A 140 -21.86 32.65 -24.02
C GLY A 140 -23.23 32.79 -24.70
N ALA A 141 -24.13 31.84 -24.47
CA ALA A 141 -25.49 31.89 -25.02
C ALA A 141 -26.27 33.10 -24.47
N SER A 142 -26.16 33.39 -23.17
CA SER A 142 -26.81 34.55 -22.55
C SER A 142 -26.31 35.88 -23.13
N VAL A 143 -24.98 36.00 -23.35
CA VAL A 143 -24.37 37.18 -23.98
C VAL A 143 -24.79 37.29 -25.45
N VAL A 144 -24.81 36.17 -26.20
CA VAL A 144 -25.28 36.17 -27.59
C VAL A 144 -26.74 36.60 -27.68
N GLN A 145 -27.63 36.07 -26.83
CA GLN A 145 -29.03 36.48 -26.80
C GLN A 145 -29.19 37.97 -26.48
N PHE A 146 -28.41 38.49 -25.54
CA PHE A 146 -28.38 39.91 -25.20
C PHE A 146 -27.93 40.80 -26.37
N LEU A 147 -26.93 40.36 -27.14
CA LEU A 147 -26.42 41.13 -28.29
C LEU A 147 -27.29 41.00 -29.55
N LEU A 148 -28.06 39.93 -29.70
CA LEU A 148 -28.97 39.73 -30.83
C LEU A 148 -30.26 40.53 -30.70
N ASP A 149 -30.65 40.86 -29.47
CA ASP A 149 -31.90 41.54 -29.17
C ASP A 149 -31.87 43.05 -29.48
N GLY A 150 -30.67 43.65 -29.56
CA GLY A 150 -30.49 45.03 -30.03
C GLY A 150 -29.09 45.56 -29.80
N THR A 151 -28.89 46.85 -30.10
CA THR A 151 -27.63 47.55 -29.75
C THR A 151 -27.74 48.10 -28.33
N PRO A 152 -27.07 47.49 -27.33
CA PRO A 152 -27.18 47.93 -25.95
C PRO A 152 -26.52 49.29 -25.75
N THR A 153 -27.12 50.11 -24.90
CA THR A 153 -26.54 51.37 -24.45
C THR A 153 -25.30 51.11 -23.57
N ARG A 154 -24.44 52.13 -23.39
CA ARG A 154 -23.27 52.02 -22.49
C ARG A 154 -23.66 51.66 -21.06
N THR A 155 -24.80 52.16 -20.58
CA THR A 155 -25.30 51.89 -19.23
C THR A 155 -25.74 50.43 -19.10
N GLU A 156 -26.50 49.92 -20.08
CA GLU A 156 -26.93 48.51 -20.10
C GLU A 156 -25.75 47.54 -20.20
N LEU A 157 -24.72 47.89 -20.98
CA LEU A 157 -23.47 47.14 -21.02
C LEU A 157 -22.76 47.12 -19.65
N GLY A 158 -22.74 48.25 -18.96
CA GLY A 158 -22.17 48.36 -17.61
C GLY A 158 -22.91 47.49 -16.60
N ASP A 159 -24.24 47.57 -16.56
CA ASP A 159 -25.09 46.79 -15.68
C ASP A 159 -24.94 45.29 -15.95
N ALA A 160 -24.99 44.89 -17.23
CA ALA A 160 -24.80 43.51 -17.66
C ALA A 160 -23.41 42.99 -17.27
N ALA A 161 -22.36 43.79 -17.46
CA ALA A 161 -20.99 43.41 -17.11
C ALA A 161 -20.83 43.20 -15.60
N ILE A 162 -21.43 44.05 -14.77
CA ILE A 162 -21.40 43.93 -13.31
C ILE A 162 -22.04 42.61 -12.87
N VAL A 163 -23.25 42.31 -13.37
CA VAL A 163 -23.98 41.09 -13.01
C VAL A 163 -23.26 39.84 -13.53
N LEU A 164 -22.84 39.86 -14.80
CA LEU A 164 -22.08 38.78 -15.42
C LEU A 164 -20.80 38.47 -14.61
N PHE A 165 -20.03 39.50 -14.28
CA PHE A 165 -18.79 39.34 -13.53
C PHE A 165 -19.03 38.84 -12.11
N ALA A 166 -19.98 39.44 -11.38
CA ALA A 166 -20.28 39.07 -10.01
C ALA A 166 -20.76 37.61 -9.90
N VAL A 167 -21.71 37.20 -10.73
CA VAL A 167 -22.26 35.84 -10.75
C VAL A 167 -21.19 34.83 -11.17
N THR A 168 -20.50 35.08 -12.29
CA THR A 168 -19.55 34.12 -12.85
C THR A 168 -18.34 33.95 -11.95
N THR A 169 -17.80 35.05 -11.40
CA THR A 169 -16.66 35.01 -10.48
C THR A 169 -17.00 34.22 -9.23
N PHE A 170 -18.20 34.43 -8.66
CA PHE A 170 -18.62 33.68 -7.48
C PHE A 170 -18.74 32.18 -7.77
N GLN A 171 -19.36 31.80 -8.89
CA GLN A 171 -19.48 30.40 -9.29
C GLN A 171 -18.11 29.76 -9.54
N LEU A 172 -17.19 30.45 -10.23
CA LEU A 172 -15.82 29.98 -10.44
C LEU A 172 -15.04 29.82 -9.12
N ALA A 173 -15.23 30.73 -8.16
CA ALA A 173 -14.62 30.63 -6.84
C ALA A 173 -15.09 29.37 -6.09
N ILE A 174 -16.39 29.06 -6.14
CA ILE A 174 -16.94 27.82 -5.56
C ILE A 174 -16.36 26.57 -6.24
N ILE A 175 -16.25 26.57 -7.58
CA ILE A 175 -15.59 25.47 -8.32
C ILE A 175 -14.15 25.29 -7.85
N GLY A 176 -13.40 26.38 -7.69
CA GLY A 176 -12.03 26.38 -7.19
C GLY A 176 -11.92 25.84 -5.77
N LEU A 177 -12.84 26.23 -4.88
CA LEU A 177 -12.89 25.76 -3.50
C LEU A 177 -13.18 24.26 -3.43
N ILE A 178 -14.17 23.77 -4.17
CA ILE A 178 -14.48 22.32 -4.24
C ILE A 178 -13.24 21.54 -4.70
N ARG A 179 -12.57 22.03 -5.76
CA ARG A 179 -11.32 21.43 -6.26
C ARG A 179 -10.21 21.39 -5.22
N LEU A 180 -10.03 22.46 -4.48
CA LEU A 180 -9.02 22.54 -3.44
C LEU A 180 -9.33 21.54 -2.32
N LEU A 181 -10.58 21.46 -1.90
CA LEU A 181 -11.03 20.52 -0.87
C LEU A 181 -10.85 19.06 -1.30
N ASP A 182 -11.23 18.71 -2.53
CA ASP A 182 -11.07 17.36 -3.06
C ASP A 182 -9.59 16.95 -3.13
N ARG A 183 -8.71 17.84 -3.59
CA ARG A 183 -7.25 17.59 -3.61
C ARG A 183 -6.71 17.36 -2.21
N ARG A 184 -7.04 18.23 -1.26
CA ARG A 184 -6.58 18.12 0.14
C ARG A 184 -7.10 16.86 0.81
N ALA A 185 -8.33 16.45 0.52
CA ALA A 185 -8.89 15.19 1.03
C ALA A 185 -8.17 13.97 0.46
N SER A 186 -7.86 13.97 -0.85
CA SER A 186 -7.07 12.93 -1.49
C SER A 186 -5.66 12.83 -0.91
N ASP A 187 -4.98 13.97 -0.72
CA ASP A 187 -3.64 14.01 -0.12
C ASP A 187 -3.65 13.49 1.33
N ALA A 188 -4.67 13.88 2.11
CA ALA A 188 -4.84 13.42 3.48
C ALA A 188 -5.13 11.91 3.56
N ALA A 189 -5.96 11.38 2.64
CA ALA A 189 -6.24 9.95 2.55
C ALA A 189 -4.98 9.15 2.18
N ALA A 190 -4.19 9.62 1.22
CA ALA A 190 -2.92 9.00 0.85
C ALA A 190 -1.91 9.01 2.01
N ALA A 191 -1.79 10.13 2.73
CA ALA A 191 -0.93 10.24 3.89
C ALA A 191 -1.38 9.34 5.05
N ALA A 192 -2.69 9.18 5.26
CA ALA A 192 -3.24 8.27 6.26
C ALA A 192 -2.94 6.81 5.93
N ALA A 193 -3.14 6.40 4.67
CA ALA A 193 -2.84 5.05 4.21
C ALA A 193 -1.36 4.70 4.37
N GLU A 194 -0.46 5.65 4.09
CA GLU A 194 0.98 5.43 4.29
C GLU A 194 1.35 5.29 5.77
N ARG A 195 0.75 6.11 6.64
CA ARG A 195 0.95 5.99 8.10
C ARG A 195 0.47 4.63 8.62
N GLU A 196 -0.68 4.16 8.16
CA GLU A 196 -1.21 2.85 8.53
C GLU A 196 -0.30 1.71 8.06
N ARG A 197 0.23 1.81 6.83
CA ARG A 197 1.21 0.85 6.30
C ARG A 197 2.49 0.81 7.14
N LEU A 198 3.02 1.98 7.51
CA LEU A 198 4.21 2.09 8.35
C LEU A 198 3.97 1.57 9.77
N ALA A 199 2.82 1.90 10.38
CA ALA A 199 2.44 1.40 11.69
C ALA A 199 2.30 -0.14 11.69
N THR A 200 1.70 -0.71 10.64
CA THR A 200 1.56 -2.16 10.47
C THR A 200 2.94 -2.83 10.36
N ARG A 201 3.85 -2.30 9.53
CA ARG A 201 5.22 -2.82 9.41
C ARG A 201 5.98 -2.74 10.73
N ALA A 202 5.87 -1.63 11.44
CA ALA A 202 6.51 -1.47 12.74
C ALA A 202 5.98 -2.47 13.78
N ALA A 203 4.66 -2.71 13.79
CA ALA A 203 4.03 -3.70 14.66
C ALA A 203 4.49 -5.13 14.34
N LEU A 204 4.59 -5.50 13.05
CA LEU A 204 5.10 -6.80 12.62
C LEU A 204 6.57 -6.99 12.99
N ALA A 205 7.43 -6.00 12.77
CA ALA A 205 8.83 -6.07 13.15
C ALA A 205 9.01 -6.19 14.68
N ALA A 206 8.20 -5.46 15.46
CA ALA A 206 8.21 -5.56 16.91
C ALA A 206 7.74 -6.94 17.39
N GLN A 207 6.75 -7.53 16.73
CA GLN A 207 6.28 -8.89 17.04
C GLN A 207 7.35 -9.93 16.70
N ALA A 208 7.94 -9.89 15.51
CA ALA A 208 9.03 -10.78 15.12
C ALA A 208 10.21 -10.70 16.11
N GLY A 209 10.55 -9.49 16.56
CA GLY A 209 11.58 -9.31 17.58
C GLY A 209 11.19 -9.84 18.97
N ARG A 210 9.90 -9.89 19.32
CA ARG A 210 9.44 -10.54 20.56
C ARG A 210 9.48 -12.05 20.43
N ASP A 211 9.04 -12.59 19.30
CA ASP A 211 9.00 -14.03 19.03
C ASP A 211 10.41 -14.61 19.01
N LEU A 212 11.37 -13.93 18.38
CA LEU A 212 12.79 -14.29 18.44
C LEU A 212 13.30 -14.33 19.88
N ARG A 213 13.04 -13.29 20.69
CA ARG A 213 13.49 -13.25 22.09
C ARG A 213 12.82 -14.34 22.94
N ALA A 214 11.55 -14.61 22.73
CA ALA A 214 10.82 -15.66 23.42
C ALA A 214 11.38 -17.05 23.07
N GLY A 215 11.60 -17.32 21.78
CA GLY A 215 12.21 -18.56 21.30
C GLY A 215 13.63 -18.76 21.86
N PHE A 216 14.47 -17.72 21.83
CA PHE A 216 15.80 -17.78 22.44
C PHE A 216 15.74 -18.03 23.96
N ALA A 217 14.82 -17.39 24.68
CA ALA A 217 14.68 -17.59 26.13
C ALA A 217 14.22 -19.01 26.47
N GLU A 218 13.30 -19.58 25.69
CA GLU A 218 12.83 -20.96 25.84
C GLU A 218 13.96 -21.97 25.56
N GLN A 219 14.71 -21.76 24.47
CA GLN A 219 15.82 -22.62 24.06
C GLN A 219 17.01 -22.58 25.03
N LEU A 220 17.23 -21.45 25.72
CA LEU A 220 18.32 -21.27 26.69
C LEU A 220 17.95 -21.71 28.13
N GLY A 221 16.77 -22.30 28.34
CA GLY A 221 16.17 -22.52 29.66
C GLY A 221 17.03 -23.24 30.70
N ALA A 222 17.95 -24.12 30.28
CA ALA A 222 18.89 -24.79 31.20
C ALA A 222 20.25 -24.07 31.35
N THR A 223 20.61 -23.20 30.39
CA THR A 223 21.91 -22.54 30.32
C THR A 223 21.92 -21.21 31.09
N LEU A 224 20.81 -20.47 31.11
CA LEU A 224 20.70 -19.20 31.84
C LEU A 224 20.86 -19.37 33.37
N PRO A 225 20.27 -20.37 34.04
CA PRO A 225 20.48 -20.60 35.46
C PRO A 225 21.90 -21.03 35.81
N LEU A 226 22.57 -21.78 34.91
CA LEU A 226 23.96 -22.19 35.08
C LEU A 226 24.91 -20.97 35.02
N LEU A 227 24.69 -20.08 34.05
CA LEU A 227 25.46 -18.83 33.93
C LEU A 227 25.21 -17.88 35.10
N ALA A 228 23.96 -17.77 35.57
CA ALA A 228 23.62 -17.01 36.77
C ALA A 228 24.32 -17.59 38.01
N GLY A 229 24.30 -18.92 38.19
CA GLY A 229 24.99 -19.57 39.30
C GLY A 229 26.50 -19.40 39.30
N LEU A 230 27.13 -19.36 38.12
CA LEU A 230 28.56 -19.05 37.97
C LEU A 230 28.85 -17.57 38.24
N ALA A 231 27.98 -16.65 37.80
CA ALA A 231 28.13 -15.21 38.03
C ALA A 231 27.93 -14.82 39.51
N ASP A 232 26.98 -15.47 40.18
CA ASP A 232 26.68 -15.27 41.60
C ASP A 232 27.66 -16.03 42.52
N GLY A 233 28.60 -16.81 41.95
CA GLY A 233 29.60 -17.59 42.71
C GLY A 233 29.03 -18.78 43.48
N THR A 234 27.79 -19.19 43.19
CA THR A 234 27.11 -20.31 43.86
C THR A 234 27.48 -21.67 43.25
N VAL A 235 28.02 -21.68 42.03
CA VAL A 235 28.57 -22.86 41.35
C VAL A 235 30.10 -22.76 41.34
N ASP A 236 30.78 -23.74 41.94
CA ASP A 236 32.25 -23.81 41.93
C ASP A 236 32.77 -24.39 40.59
N PRO A 237 33.47 -23.58 39.77
CA PRO A 237 34.01 -24.01 38.47
C PRO A 237 35.13 -25.04 38.57
N GLY A 238 35.72 -25.26 39.75
CA GLY A 238 36.75 -26.28 39.99
C GLY A 238 36.21 -27.71 39.99
N THR A 239 34.92 -27.89 40.25
CA THR A 239 34.30 -29.22 40.37
C THR A 239 34.19 -29.92 39.00
N ALA A 240 34.35 -31.25 39.00
CA ALA A 240 34.22 -32.05 37.77
C ALA A 240 32.79 -31.98 37.19
N ASP A 241 31.78 -31.90 38.06
CA ASP A 241 30.37 -31.78 37.69
C ASP A 241 30.03 -30.42 37.05
N ALA A 242 30.51 -29.31 37.60
CA ALA A 242 30.33 -27.98 36.98
C ALA A 242 31.00 -27.90 35.61
N ARG A 243 32.19 -28.48 35.44
CA ARG A 243 32.89 -28.53 34.15
C ARG A 243 32.13 -29.35 33.11
N ALA A 244 31.56 -30.49 33.49
CA ALA A 244 30.73 -31.30 32.59
C ALA A 244 29.46 -30.56 32.15
N ARG A 245 28.77 -29.90 33.09
CA ARG A 245 27.57 -29.09 32.80
C ARG A 245 27.88 -27.88 31.92
N CYS A 246 29.00 -27.18 32.14
CA CYS A 246 29.47 -26.10 31.27
C CYS A 246 29.81 -26.58 29.85
N ALA A 247 30.47 -27.74 29.72
CA ALA A 247 30.81 -28.30 28.42
C ALA A 247 29.56 -28.67 27.60
N LEU A 248 28.55 -29.26 28.26
CA LEU A 248 27.26 -29.58 27.64
C LEU A 248 26.51 -28.31 27.22
N ALA A 249 26.42 -27.31 28.10
CA ALA A 249 25.77 -26.03 27.80
C ALA A 249 26.48 -25.28 26.65
N ALA A 250 27.82 -25.33 26.60
CA ALA A 250 28.59 -24.75 25.50
C ALA A 250 28.38 -25.50 24.17
N ALA A 251 28.25 -26.83 24.19
CA ALA A 251 27.92 -27.61 23.00
C ALA A 251 26.50 -27.32 22.51
N GLN A 252 25.52 -27.19 23.43
CA GLN A 252 24.15 -26.81 23.12
C GLN A 252 24.06 -25.40 22.54
N LEU A 253 24.79 -24.42 23.10
CA LEU A 253 24.87 -23.06 22.56
C LEU A 253 25.49 -23.03 21.16
N ARG A 254 26.60 -23.74 20.94
CA ARG A 254 27.22 -23.82 19.60
C ARG A 254 26.28 -24.43 18.57
N ARG A 255 25.55 -25.48 18.95
CA ARG A 255 24.54 -26.11 18.11
C ARG A 255 23.38 -25.16 17.83
N LEU A 256 22.87 -24.47 18.84
CA LEU A 256 21.79 -23.48 18.70
C LEU A 256 22.18 -22.33 17.76
N PHE A 257 23.41 -21.82 17.89
CA PHE A 257 23.92 -20.77 17.01
C PHE A 257 24.23 -21.27 15.60
N ALA A 258 24.61 -22.55 15.44
CA ALA A 258 24.79 -23.15 14.12
C ALA A 258 23.47 -23.48 13.42
N GLU A 259 22.41 -23.81 14.17
CA GLU A 259 21.07 -24.11 13.63
C GLU A 259 20.23 -22.86 13.34
N ASN A 260 20.48 -21.72 13.99
CA ASN A 260 19.74 -20.45 13.75
C ASN A 260 20.40 -19.52 12.72
N ASP A 261 21.57 -19.86 12.17
CA ASP A 261 22.31 -19.04 11.19
C ASP A 261 21.97 -19.48 9.75
N ASP A 262 20.67 -19.52 9.45
CA ASP A 262 20.14 -20.28 8.31
C ASP A 262 20.20 -19.47 7.00
N VAL A 263 21.26 -19.71 6.22
CA VAL A 263 21.09 -20.13 4.82
C VAL A 263 21.60 -21.57 4.75
N PRO A 264 20.75 -22.57 4.46
CA PRO A 264 21.18 -23.96 4.47
C PRO A 264 22.19 -24.23 3.37
N ASP A 265 23.47 -24.43 3.73
CA ASP A 265 24.51 -24.91 2.83
C ASP A 265 24.26 -26.40 2.53
N PRO A 266 23.93 -26.76 1.27
CA PRO A 266 23.61 -28.13 0.91
C PRO A 266 24.77 -29.12 1.11
N LEU A 267 26.03 -28.68 0.97
CA LEU A 267 27.20 -29.53 1.16
C LEU A 267 27.44 -29.82 2.64
N VAL A 268 27.28 -28.82 3.52
CA VAL A 268 27.39 -29.01 4.97
C VAL A 268 26.27 -29.91 5.47
N HIS A 269 25.06 -29.77 4.92
CA HIS A 269 23.94 -30.66 5.24
C HIS A 269 24.28 -32.13 4.90
N GLU A 270 24.78 -32.39 3.70
CA GLU A 270 25.17 -33.75 3.27
C GLU A 270 26.30 -34.34 4.14
N VAL A 271 27.35 -33.56 4.45
CA VAL A 271 28.45 -34.00 5.32
C VAL A 271 27.95 -34.29 6.75
N SER A 272 27.08 -33.43 7.30
CA SER A 272 26.54 -33.58 8.65
C SER A 272 25.74 -34.87 8.82
N ALA A 273 24.99 -35.28 7.80
CA ALA A 273 24.28 -36.56 7.80
C ALA A 273 25.23 -37.77 7.99
N GLY A 274 26.45 -37.71 7.44
CA GLY A 274 27.47 -38.74 7.66
C GLY A 274 28.07 -38.73 9.06
N LEU A 275 28.22 -37.54 9.65
CA LEU A 275 28.69 -37.40 11.03
C LEU A 275 27.69 -38.01 12.01
N ASP A 276 26.40 -37.74 11.83
CA ASP A 276 25.31 -38.30 12.65
C ASP A 276 25.35 -39.84 12.67
N VAL A 277 25.63 -40.47 11.52
CA VAL A 277 25.76 -41.94 11.43
C VAL A 277 27.01 -42.44 12.18
N ALA A 278 28.11 -41.69 12.19
CA ALA A 278 29.31 -42.05 12.94
C ALA A 278 29.12 -41.86 14.45
N GLU A 279 28.47 -40.79 14.88
CA GLU A 279 28.16 -40.53 16.29
C GLU A 279 27.25 -41.60 16.89
N ARG A 280 26.21 -42.05 16.15
CA ARG A 280 25.34 -43.17 16.59
C ARG A 280 26.09 -44.49 16.78
N ARG A 281 27.25 -44.66 16.14
CA ARG A 281 28.14 -45.81 16.32
C ARG A 281 29.13 -45.65 17.48
N GLY A 282 29.10 -44.50 18.18
CA GLY A 282 29.97 -44.20 19.32
C GLY A 282 31.29 -43.51 18.97
N VAL A 283 31.44 -42.99 17.75
CA VAL A 283 32.63 -42.20 17.34
C VAL A 283 32.45 -40.76 17.80
N ALA A 284 33.43 -40.19 18.50
CA ALA A 284 33.41 -38.76 18.84
C ALA A 284 33.80 -37.92 17.61
N VAL A 285 32.86 -37.13 17.10
CA VAL A 285 33.03 -36.36 15.87
C VAL A 285 33.13 -34.86 16.14
N THR A 286 34.03 -34.18 15.44
CA THR A 286 34.10 -32.71 15.43
C THR A 286 33.99 -32.20 14.00
N LEU A 287 33.06 -31.27 13.74
CA LEU A 287 32.97 -30.54 12.48
C LEU A 287 33.48 -29.11 12.63
N ALA A 288 34.31 -28.66 11.71
CA ALA A 288 34.68 -27.26 11.55
C ALA A 288 34.31 -26.81 10.14
N VAL A 289 33.58 -25.69 10.03
CA VAL A 289 33.19 -25.12 8.74
C VAL A 289 33.78 -23.71 8.65
N SER A 290 34.37 -23.35 7.51
CA SER A 290 35.01 -22.04 7.31
C SER A 290 34.82 -21.50 5.91
N GLY A 291 34.66 -20.18 5.82
CA GLY A 291 34.44 -19.43 4.58
C GLY A 291 32.97 -19.35 4.15
N ASP A 292 32.71 -18.56 3.09
CA ASP A 292 31.36 -18.23 2.63
C ASP A 292 30.69 -19.40 1.90
N VAL A 293 29.35 -19.39 1.84
CA VAL A 293 28.59 -20.41 1.11
C VAL A 293 28.90 -20.28 -0.39
N VAL A 294 29.30 -21.40 -1.00
CA VAL A 294 29.57 -21.52 -2.43
C VAL A 294 28.53 -22.45 -3.03
N ASP A 295 27.94 -22.08 -4.17
CA ASP A 295 27.00 -22.95 -4.87
C ASP A 295 27.74 -24.12 -5.53
N VAL A 296 27.66 -25.29 -4.92
CA VAL A 296 28.30 -26.52 -5.42
C VAL A 296 27.24 -27.38 -6.10
N PRO A 297 27.40 -27.75 -7.39
CA PRO A 297 26.48 -28.65 -8.09
C PRO A 297 26.27 -29.97 -7.34
N ALA A 298 25.06 -30.53 -7.43
CA ALA A 298 24.67 -31.69 -6.62
C ALA A 298 25.55 -32.94 -6.86
N GLU A 299 25.99 -33.13 -8.09
CA GLU A 299 26.88 -34.20 -8.52
C GLU A 299 28.25 -34.06 -7.84
N VAL A 300 28.78 -32.84 -7.81
CA VAL A 300 30.07 -32.53 -7.16
C VAL A 300 29.96 -32.65 -5.65
N ARG A 301 28.84 -32.26 -5.04
CA ARG A 301 28.62 -32.43 -3.59
C ARG A 301 28.69 -33.91 -3.18
N ARG A 302 28.05 -34.78 -3.95
CA ARG A 302 28.10 -36.24 -3.72
C ARG A 302 29.53 -36.77 -3.86
N GLU A 303 30.26 -36.30 -4.85
CA GLU A 303 31.66 -36.70 -5.06
C GLU A 303 32.61 -36.16 -3.97
N LEU A 304 32.32 -35.00 -3.39
CA LEU A 304 33.03 -34.47 -2.21
C LEU A 304 32.66 -35.22 -0.92
N ALA A 305 31.41 -35.64 -0.76
CA ALA A 305 30.91 -36.29 0.45
C ALA A 305 31.20 -37.80 0.50
N ALA A 306 31.22 -38.51 -0.63
CA ALA A 306 31.47 -39.96 -0.68
C ALA A 306 32.82 -40.38 -0.04
N PRO A 307 33.93 -39.67 -0.28
CA PRO A 307 35.19 -39.90 0.42
C PRO A 307 35.07 -39.74 1.95
N VAL A 308 34.34 -38.70 2.38
CA VAL A 308 34.11 -38.38 3.79
C VAL A 308 33.36 -39.49 4.49
N PHE A 309 32.29 -40.00 3.89
CA PHE A 309 31.53 -41.12 4.45
C PHE A 309 32.37 -42.38 4.56
N THR A 310 33.25 -42.65 3.60
CA THR A 310 34.15 -43.81 3.63
C THR A 310 35.15 -43.70 4.78
N ALA A 311 35.75 -42.52 4.98
CA ALA A 311 36.67 -42.27 6.08
C ALA A 311 35.97 -42.31 7.45
N LEU A 312 34.76 -41.75 7.56
CA LEU A 312 33.94 -41.83 8.78
C LEU A 312 33.48 -43.26 9.07
N ALA A 313 33.19 -44.06 8.04
CA ALA A 313 32.80 -45.46 8.20
C ALA A 313 33.92 -46.28 8.87
N ALA A 314 35.17 -45.99 8.53
CA ALA A 314 36.36 -46.67 9.08
C ALA A 314 36.80 -46.16 10.46
N ALA A 315 36.33 -44.99 10.90
CA ALA A 315 36.69 -44.41 12.20
C ALA A 315 36.26 -45.30 13.36
N ARG A 316 37.11 -45.43 14.38
CA ARG A 316 36.86 -46.31 15.54
C ARG A 316 36.35 -45.54 16.74
N THR A 317 37.04 -44.47 17.12
CA THR A 317 36.72 -43.71 18.34
C THR A 317 36.66 -42.21 18.10
N ARG A 318 37.37 -41.68 17.10
CA ARG A 318 37.44 -40.24 16.85
C ARG A 318 37.54 -39.89 15.37
N ALA A 319 36.78 -38.88 14.96
CA ALA A 319 36.91 -38.25 13.66
C ALA A 319 36.82 -36.73 13.76
N ARG A 320 37.62 -36.03 12.96
CA ARG A 320 37.54 -34.58 12.79
C ARG A 320 37.35 -34.29 11.30
N VAL A 321 36.32 -33.54 10.99
CA VAL A 321 35.99 -33.11 9.63
C VAL A 321 36.10 -31.60 9.55
N SER A 322 36.75 -31.09 8.50
CA SER A 322 36.82 -29.66 8.22
C SER A 322 36.38 -29.38 6.79
N VAL A 323 35.45 -28.45 6.64
CA VAL A 323 34.95 -27.95 5.36
C VAL A 323 35.45 -26.52 5.19
N LEU A 324 36.27 -26.27 4.16
CA LEU A 324 36.73 -24.95 3.76
C LEU A 324 36.07 -24.60 2.43
N ARG A 325 35.45 -23.42 2.36
CA ARG A 325 34.80 -22.91 1.15
C ARG A 325 35.39 -21.54 0.86
N THR A 326 35.99 -21.39 -0.31
CA THR A 326 36.38 -20.09 -0.86
C THR A 326 35.91 -20.02 -2.31
N PRO A 327 35.80 -18.83 -2.90
CA PRO A 327 35.44 -18.69 -4.31
C PRO A 327 36.34 -19.49 -5.27
N GLU A 328 37.57 -19.80 -4.86
CA GLU A 328 38.57 -20.51 -5.67
C GLU A 328 38.68 -22.01 -5.34
N LEU A 329 38.16 -22.45 -4.20
CA LEU A 329 38.37 -23.80 -3.70
C LEU A 329 37.30 -24.22 -2.68
N VAL A 330 36.68 -25.37 -2.92
CA VAL A 330 35.96 -26.11 -1.90
C VAL A 330 36.79 -27.33 -1.51
N ARG A 331 37.01 -27.48 -0.21
CA ARG A 331 37.80 -28.54 0.36
C ARG A 331 37.09 -29.18 1.54
N VAL A 332 37.04 -30.51 1.53
CA VAL A 332 36.63 -31.29 2.71
C VAL A 332 37.80 -32.18 3.14
N ALA A 333 38.25 -32.01 4.38
CA ALA A 333 39.30 -32.82 4.96
C ALA A 333 38.77 -33.62 6.15
N VAL A 334 39.24 -34.86 6.27
CA VAL A 334 38.88 -35.79 7.34
C VAL A 334 40.16 -36.30 7.98
N PHE A 335 40.17 -36.31 9.31
CA PHE A 335 41.16 -36.97 10.13
C PHE A 335 40.45 -37.99 11.01
N ALA A 336 40.78 -39.27 10.88
CA ALA A 336 40.09 -40.35 11.59
C ALA A 336 41.06 -41.44 12.08
N ASP A 337 40.70 -42.10 13.18
CA ASP A 337 41.44 -43.21 13.79
C ASP A 337 41.07 -44.59 13.20
N GLY A 338 41.12 -44.69 11.88
CA GLY A 338 40.89 -45.91 11.12
C GLY A 338 41.57 -45.83 9.76
N ALA A 339 41.84 -46.97 9.14
CA ALA A 339 42.45 -47.05 7.80
C ALA A 339 41.36 -47.13 6.72
N ALA A 340 41.39 -46.21 5.78
CA ALA A 340 40.52 -46.23 4.59
C ALA A 340 41.30 -45.77 3.36
N GLU A 341 41.40 -46.64 2.35
CA GLU A 341 41.86 -46.22 1.03
C GLU A 341 40.67 -45.67 0.25
N VAL A 342 40.80 -44.42 -0.18
CA VAL A 342 39.75 -43.70 -0.90
C VAL A 342 40.35 -43.10 -2.16
N THR A 343 39.69 -43.37 -3.29
CA THR A 343 40.07 -42.84 -4.60
C THR A 343 39.14 -41.71 -5.01
N GLY A 344 39.67 -40.69 -5.70
CA GLY A 344 38.91 -39.54 -6.19
C GLY A 344 38.26 -39.78 -7.54
N SER A 345 37.55 -38.77 -8.03
CA SER A 345 36.93 -38.74 -9.36
C SER A 345 37.65 -37.77 -10.29
N ALA A 346 37.20 -37.65 -11.54
CA ALA A 346 37.72 -36.66 -12.48
C ALA A 346 37.40 -35.21 -12.07
N ALA A 347 36.31 -34.99 -11.32
CA ALA A 347 35.89 -33.66 -10.87
C ALA A 347 36.39 -33.30 -9.46
N VAL A 348 36.69 -34.30 -8.63
CA VAL A 348 37.15 -34.12 -7.24
C VAL A 348 38.47 -34.85 -7.02
N GLY A 349 39.54 -34.06 -6.81
CA GLY A 349 40.85 -34.61 -6.44
C GLY A 349 40.85 -35.07 -4.99
N VAL A 350 41.11 -36.35 -4.75
CA VAL A 350 41.24 -36.92 -3.40
C VAL A 350 42.68 -37.31 -3.14
N THR A 351 43.24 -36.82 -2.03
CA THR A 351 44.51 -37.28 -1.48
C THR A 351 44.26 -37.94 -0.14
N SER A 352 44.62 -39.22 -0.01
CA SER A 352 44.55 -39.97 1.24
C SER A 352 45.94 -40.42 1.66
N GLN A 353 46.26 -40.28 2.94
CA GLN A 353 47.47 -40.81 3.57
C GLN A 353 47.07 -41.50 4.87
N SER A 354 47.40 -42.79 4.98
CA SER A 354 47.25 -43.56 6.22
C SER A 354 48.62 -43.83 6.83
N ARG A 355 48.81 -43.44 8.09
CA ARG A 355 50.03 -43.69 8.86
C ARG A 355 49.68 -44.04 10.30
N ASP A 356 50.30 -45.09 10.83
CA ASP A 356 50.16 -45.51 12.24
C ASP A 356 48.70 -45.70 12.71
N GLY A 357 47.83 -46.23 11.82
CA GLY A 357 46.41 -46.48 12.11
C GLY A 357 45.51 -45.25 12.07
N GLN A 358 46.04 -44.10 11.67
CA GLN A 358 45.29 -42.87 11.44
C GLN A 358 45.23 -42.57 9.94
N THR A 359 44.08 -42.06 9.47
CA THR A 359 43.91 -41.62 8.09
C THR A 359 43.66 -40.13 8.05
N TRP A 360 44.44 -39.45 7.23
CA TRP A 360 44.19 -38.10 6.77
C TRP A 360 43.77 -38.14 5.30
N MET A 361 42.59 -37.60 5.02
CA MET A 361 42.03 -37.56 3.68
C MET A 361 41.58 -36.14 3.36
N GLU A 362 41.82 -35.71 2.13
CA GLU A 362 41.41 -34.40 1.63
C GLU A 362 40.79 -34.55 0.24
N ALA A 363 39.55 -34.09 0.09
CA ALA A 363 38.81 -33.99 -1.16
C ALA A 363 38.75 -32.52 -1.58
N ARG A 364 39.09 -32.22 -2.83
CA ARG A 364 39.19 -30.85 -3.37
C ARG A 364 38.41 -30.72 -4.67
N TRP A 365 37.63 -29.64 -4.76
CA TRP A 365 36.97 -29.18 -5.97
C TRP A 365 37.25 -27.69 -6.19
N ARG A 366 37.46 -27.29 -7.44
CA ARG A 366 37.63 -25.89 -7.82
C ARG A 366 36.42 -25.45 -8.64
N PRO A 367 35.71 -24.39 -8.22
CA PRO A 367 34.73 -23.72 -9.07
C PRO A 367 35.40 -23.24 -10.37
N GLU A 368 34.72 -23.36 -11.50
CA GLU A 368 35.17 -22.79 -12.79
C GLU A 368 34.86 -21.31 -12.93
#